data_AF-A0A920TG82-F1
#
_entry.id   AF-A0A920TG82-F1
#
_cell.length_a   1.000
_cell.length_b   1.000
_cell.length_c   1.000
_cell.angle_alpha   90.00
_cell.angle_beta   90.00
_cell.angle_gamma   90.00
#
_symmetry.space_group_name_H-M   'P 1'
#
loop_
_entity.id
_entity.type
_entity.pdbx_description
1 polymer ?
#
loop_
_entity_poly.entity_id
_entity_poly.type
_entity_poly.pdbx_seq_one_letter_code
_entity_poly.pdbx_strand_id
1 'polypeptide(L)'
;MAQLIYDLKQVNPKARVGVKLVASSGIGTIAAGVPKAKADIILISGHNGGTGATPQTSVKYVGIPWEMGLTEVNQVLTLNNLRDSVTLRTDGE
;
A
#
# COMPACT_ATOMS: atom_id res chain seq x y z
N MET A 1 6.29 10.27 -6.26
CA MET A 1 5.17 9.99 -5.33
C MET A 1 4.90 11.15 -4.38
N ALA A 2 5.89 11.67 -3.65
CA ALA A 2 5.67 12.73 -2.66
C ALA A 2 5.01 14.01 -3.21
N GLN A 3 5.36 14.43 -4.44
CA GLN A 3 4.74 15.61 -5.06
C GLN A 3 3.23 15.44 -5.25
N LEU A 4 2.76 14.30 -5.77
CA LEU A 4 1.33 14.06 -5.94
C LEU A 4 0.57 14.06 -4.60
N ILE A 5 1.16 13.46 -3.56
CA ILE A 5 0.55 13.47 -2.21
C ILE A 5 0.48 14.90 -1.68
N TYR A 6 1.53 15.70 -1.90
CA TYR A 6 1.54 17.11 -1.55
C TYR A 6 0.44 17.87 -2.30
N ASP A 7 0.33 17.71 -3.62
CA ASP A 7 -0.66 18.39 -4.45
C ASP A 7 -2.09 18.05 -4.02
N LEU A 8 -2.38 16.77 -3.75
CA LEU A 8 -3.69 16.34 -3.25
C LEU A 8 -4.04 17.00 -1.91
N LYS A 9 -3.06 17.12 -1.00
CA LYS A 9 -3.26 17.81 0.29
C LYS A 9 -3.32 19.34 0.15
N GLN A 10 -2.71 19.92 -0.87
CA GLN A 10 -2.89 21.35 -1.18
C GLN A 10 -4.31 21.64 -1.67
N VAL A 11 -4.84 20.78 -2.55
CA VAL A 11 -6.20 20.93 -3.09
C VAL A 11 -7.26 20.66 -2.02
N ASN A 12 -7.06 19.63 -1.18
CA ASN A 12 -7.97 19.32 -0.09
C ASN A 12 -7.21 19.01 1.21
N PRO A 13 -6.95 20.03 2.06
CA PRO A 13 -6.20 19.86 3.31
C PRO A 13 -6.86 18.96 4.35
N LYS A 14 -8.17 18.70 4.23
CA LYS A 14 -8.92 17.85 5.17
C LYS A 14 -8.97 16.38 4.72
N ALA A 15 -8.60 16.08 3.47
CA ALA A 15 -8.62 14.72 2.96
C ALA A 15 -7.42 13.92 3.45
N ARG A 16 -7.67 12.66 3.80
CA ARG A 16 -6.62 11.66 3.98
C ARG A 16 -6.21 11.11 2.61
N VAL A 17 -4.91 10.95 2.39
CA VAL A 17 -4.35 10.36 1.17
C VAL A 17 -3.91 8.93 1.46
N GLY A 18 -4.50 7.98 0.73
CA GLY A 18 -4.13 6.57 0.78
C GLY A 18 -3.33 6.15 -0.44
N VAL A 19 -2.34 5.28 -0.23
CA VAL A 19 -1.58 4.62 -1.30
C VAL A 19 -1.98 3.15 -1.33
N LYS A 20 -2.51 2.69 -2.46
CA LYS A 20 -2.83 1.28 -2.70
C LYS A 20 -1.62 0.59 -3.32
N LEU A 21 -1.14 -0.47 -2.69
CA LEU A 21 -0.05 -1.31 -3.14
C LEU A 21 -0.54 -2.76 -3.24
N VAL A 22 -0.08 -3.50 -4.25
CA VAL A 22 -0.37 -4.94 -4.37
C VAL A 22 0.74 -5.71 -3.66
N ALA A 23 0.36 -6.67 -2.83
CA ALA A 23 1.26 -7.55 -2.12
C ALA A 23 2.21 -8.25 -3.10
N SER A 24 3.50 -8.11 -2.83
CA SER A 24 4.59 -8.77 -3.53
C SER A 24 5.78 -8.88 -2.57
N SER A 25 6.71 -9.79 -2.83
CA SER A 25 7.98 -9.80 -2.08
C SER A 25 8.70 -8.45 -2.27
N GLY A 26 9.24 -7.89 -1.18
CA GLY A 26 9.95 -6.61 -1.19
C GLY A 26 9.04 -5.38 -1.08
N ILE A 27 7.73 -5.57 -0.91
CA ILE A 27 6.77 -4.47 -0.71
C ILE A 27 7.10 -3.62 0.52
N GLY A 28 7.73 -4.19 1.55
CA GLY A 28 8.11 -3.48 2.77
C GLY A 28 9.05 -2.30 2.49
N THR A 29 10.03 -2.50 1.60
CA THR A 29 10.97 -1.45 1.20
C THR A 29 10.27 -0.30 0.48
N ILE A 30 9.32 -0.63 -0.41
CA ILE A 30 8.50 0.38 -1.11
C ILE A 30 7.62 1.13 -0.09
N ALA A 31 6.98 0.40 0.82
CA ALA A 31 6.10 0.94 1.84
C ALA A 31 6.83 1.89 2.81
N ALA A 32 8.12 1.67 3.11
CA ALA A 32 8.91 2.57 3.95
C ALA A 32 9.05 3.99 3.36
N GLY A 33 8.87 4.16 2.04
CA GLY A 33 8.83 5.48 1.40
C GLY A 33 7.50 6.21 1.54
N VAL A 34 6.40 5.49 1.80
CA VAL A 34 5.04 6.05 1.79
C VAL A 34 4.79 7.01 2.96
N PRO A 35 5.13 6.68 4.23
CA PRO A 35 5.04 7.64 5.34
C PRO A 35 5.94 8.86 5.14
N LYS A 36 7.14 8.67 4.57
CA LYS A 36 8.08 9.76 4.27
C LYS A 36 7.50 10.74 3.25
N ALA A 37 6.60 10.27 2.38
CA ALA A 37 5.85 11.06 1.43
C ALA A 37 4.58 11.73 2.01
N LYS A 38 4.34 11.60 3.33
CA LYS A 38 3.20 12.17 4.08
C LYS A 38 1.81 11.61 3.70
N ALA A 39 1.75 10.38 3.19
CA ALA A 39 0.49 9.66 3.08
C ALA A 39 -0.05 9.29 4.47
N ASP A 40 -1.36 9.11 4.59
CA ASP A 40 -2.04 8.81 5.86
C ASP A 40 -2.41 7.32 5.99
N ILE A 41 -2.48 6.63 4.85
CA ILE A 41 -2.96 5.24 4.76
C ILE A 41 -2.09 4.47 3.75
N ILE A 42 -1.72 3.24 4.10
CA ILE A 42 -1.24 2.24 3.14
C ILE A 42 -2.27 1.12 3.08
N LEU A 43 -2.78 0.85 1.89
CA LEU A 43 -3.67 -0.28 1.61
C LEU A 43 -2.87 -1.36 0.90
N ILE A 44 -2.80 -2.55 1.49
CA ILE A 44 -2.14 -3.72 0.92
C ILE A 44 -3.20 -4.64 0.30
N SER A 45 -3.06 -4.94 -0.98
CA SER A 45 -3.99 -5.78 -1.73
C SER A 45 -3.42 -7.13 -2.03
N GLY A 46 -4.15 -8.19 -1.71
CA GLY A 46 -3.77 -9.55 -2.09
C GLY A 46 -3.92 -9.81 -3.60
N HIS A 47 -3.35 -10.91 -4.07
CA HIS A 47 -3.53 -11.37 -5.45
C HIS A 47 -4.98 -11.72 -5.82
N ASN A 48 -5.84 -12.00 -4.83
CA ASN A 48 -7.25 -12.38 -5.01
C ASN A 48 -8.21 -11.17 -5.18
N GLY A 49 -7.72 -10.03 -5.67
CA GLY A 49 -8.55 -8.85 -5.89
C GLY A 49 -9.51 -9.01 -7.08
N GLY A 50 -10.76 -8.57 -6.92
CA GLY A 50 -11.74 -8.55 -8.01
C GLY A 50 -11.43 -7.51 -9.09
N THR A 51 -11.72 -7.84 -10.35
CA THR A 51 -11.65 -6.90 -11.48
C THR A 51 -12.66 -7.30 -12.57
N GLY A 52 -13.33 -6.30 -13.15
CA GLY A 52 -14.29 -6.53 -14.24
C GLY A 52 -13.64 -6.77 -15.60
N ALA A 53 -12.34 -6.45 -15.76
CA ALA A 53 -11.60 -6.63 -17.00
C ALA A 53 -10.10 -6.77 -16.71
N THR A 54 -9.57 -7.99 -16.84
CA THR A 54 -8.11 -8.23 -16.80
C THR A 54 -7.77 -9.54 -17.52
N PRO A 55 -6.54 -9.71 -18.05
CA PRO A 55 -6.10 -10.98 -18.60
C PRO A 55 -6.16 -12.10 -17.55
N GLN A 56 -6.67 -13.29 -17.93
CA GLN A 56 -6.73 -14.42 -16.98
C GLN A 56 -5.36 -14.80 -16.39
N THR A 57 -4.29 -14.56 -17.14
CA THR A 57 -2.92 -14.77 -16.66
C THR A 57 -2.59 -13.85 -15.48
N SER A 58 -3.02 -12.59 -15.52
CA SER A 58 -2.83 -11.65 -14.41
C SER A 58 -3.59 -12.08 -13.16
N VAL A 59 -4.85 -12.52 -13.30
CA VAL A 59 -5.65 -13.04 -12.17
C VAL A 59 -4.97 -14.24 -11.51
N LYS A 60 -4.42 -15.14 -12.32
CA LYS A 60 -3.92 -16.43 -11.82
C LYS A 60 -2.48 -16.39 -11.32
N TYR A 61 -1.65 -15.45 -11.79
CA TYR A 61 -0.20 -15.53 -11.61
C TYR A 61 0.48 -14.26 -11.09
N VAL A 62 -0.23 -13.15 -10.86
CA VAL A 62 0.38 -11.90 -10.38
C VAL A 62 -0.01 -11.61 -8.92
N GLY A 63 0.98 -11.25 -8.11
CA GLY A 63 0.81 -10.89 -6.71
C GLY A 63 1.00 -12.09 -5.76
N ILE A 64 0.96 -11.81 -4.46
CA ILE A 64 1.00 -12.81 -3.38
C ILE A 64 -0.17 -12.58 -2.39
N PRO A 65 -0.44 -13.52 -1.47
CA PRO A 65 -1.42 -13.32 -0.40
C PRO A 65 -1.15 -12.04 0.40
N TRP A 66 -2.22 -11.34 0.78
CA TRP A 66 -2.11 -10.07 1.49
C TRP A 66 -1.47 -10.24 2.87
N GLU A 67 -1.61 -11.41 3.49
CA GLU A 67 -1.04 -11.74 4.79
C GLU A 67 0.48 -11.63 4.78
N MET A 68 1.12 -12.10 3.70
CA MET A 68 2.57 -11.96 3.52
C MET A 68 2.95 -10.49 3.34
N GLY A 69 2.26 -9.78 2.45
CA GLY A 69 2.56 -8.36 2.19
C GLY A 69 2.32 -7.46 3.40
N LEU A 70 1.19 -7.65 4.10
CA LEU A 70 0.84 -6.89 5.30
C LEU A 70 1.84 -7.12 6.43
N THR A 71 2.25 -8.37 6.63
CA THR A 71 3.26 -8.73 7.64
C THR A 71 4.60 -8.09 7.30
N GLU A 72 5.04 -8.18 6.05
CA GLU A 72 6.30 -7.57 5.60
C GLU A 72 6.29 -6.04 5.79
N VAL A 73 5.22 -5.37 5.35
CA VAL A 73 5.06 -3.92 5.55
C VAL A 73 5.04 -3.55 7.02
N ASN A 74 4.28 -4.28 7.85
CA ASN A 74 4.21 -4.01 9.27
C ASN A 74 5.59 -4.15 9.94
N GLN A 75 6.35 -5.20 9.62
CA GLN A 75 7.70 -5.42 10.14
C GLN A 75 8.67 -4.32 9.68
N VAL A 76 8.73 -4.04 8.38
CA VAL A 76 9.67 -3.03 7.86
C VAL A 76 9.36 -1.65 8.40
N LEU A 77 8.09 -1.24 8.48
CA LEU A 77 7.73 0.04 9.08
C LEU A 77 8.08 0.11 10.56
N THR A 78 7.90 -0.98 11.30
CA THR A 78 8.28 -1.06 12.72
C THR A 78 9.78 -0.92 12.89
N LEU A 79 10.57 -1.68 12.12
CA LEU A 79 12.04 -1.63 12.14
C LEU A 79 12.60 -0.25 11.79
N ASN A 80 11.85 0.56 11.03
CA ASN A 80 12.24 1.91 10.64
C ASN A 80 11.62 3.01 11.53
N ASN A 81 10.91 2.66 12.61
CA ASN A 81 10.17 3.62 13.45
C ASN A 81 9.16 4.49 12.65
N LEU A 82 8.58 3.92 11.60
CA LEU A 82 7.60 4.59 10.73
C LEU A 82 6.18 4.04 10.91
N ARG A 83 6.00 3.02 11.76
CA ARG A 83 4.73 2.30 11.88
C ARG A 83 3.58 3.16 12.40
N ASP A 84 3.87 4.12 13.27
CA ASP A 84 2.86 5.00 13.86
C ASP A 84 2.46 6.16 12.93
N SER A 85 3.24 6.39 11.86
CA SER A 85 3.01 7.50 10.92
C SER A 85 1.88 7.23 9.92
N VAL A 86 1.40 5.99 9.81
CA VAL A 86 0.39 5.58 8.82
C VAL A 86 -0.59 4.55 9.39
N THR A 87 -1.83 4.58 8.90
CA THR A 87 -2.77 3.47 9.10
C THR A 87 -2.54 2.39 8.04
N LEU A 88 -2.39 1.13 8.45
CA LEU A 88 -2.40 -0.01 7.53
C LEU A 88 -3.83 -0.52 7.32
N ARG A 89 -4.19 -0.82 6.07
CA ARG A 89 -5.43 -1.48 5.66
C ARG A 89 -5.10 -2.64 4.73
N THR A 90 -6.01 -3.60 4.62
CA THR A 90 -5.87 -4.73 3.69
C THR A 90 -7.17 -4.93 2.89
N ASP A 91 -7.04 -5.45 1.67
CA ASP A 91 -8.13 -5.99 0.83
C ASP A 91 -7.62 -7.18 -0.02
N GLY A 92 -8.53 -7.81 -0.76
CA GLY A 92 -8.36 -9.15 -1.33
C GLY A 92 -9.11 -10.12 -0.42
N GLU A 93 -10.16 -10.75 -0.97
CA GLU A 93 -11.29 -11.38 -0.22
C GLU A 93 -10.96 -11.95 1.17
#